data_AF-A0A9J6QYN2-F1
#
_entry.id   AF-A0A9J6QYN2-F1
#
_cell.length_a   1.000
_cell.length_b   1.000
_cell.length_c   1.000
_cell.angle_alpha   90.00
_cell.angle_beta   90.00
_cell.angle_gamma   90.00
#
_symmetry.space_group_name_H-M   'P 1'
#
loop_
_entity.id
_entity.type
_entity.pdbx_description
1 polymer ?
#
loop_
_entity_poly.entity_id
_entity_poly.type
_entity_poly.pdbx_seq_one_letter_code
_entity_poly.pdbx_strand_id
1 'polypeptide(L)'
;MKIEVKENKAYIYTPYNPEFVHQVKQIGGARWNASEKAWTVPQDMVEPVREIMLEVYGETDVKAVEKAKVKLIFKEEIYEHCSPVCILSKVIAKAYGRDSGATVGDDVAFIKGSATSGGSAKNWYSVVEKDSEVILNNVPASFLENAELPDGVEMEILEQNKPDIDALMKEKESLEKRLAEIEKILKAAAATNDQTA
;
A
#
# COMPACT_ATOMS: atom_id res chain seq x y z
N MET A 1 -5.80 -5.47 -3.64
CA MET A 1 -7.16 -5.11 -4.11
C MET A 1 -7.80 -6.34 -4.73
N LYS A 2 -9.12 -6.41 -4.79
CA LYS A 2 -9.83 -7.60 -5.28
C LYS A 2 -11.13 -7.20 -5.96
N ILE A 3 -11.52 -7.94 -7.00
CA ILE A 3 -12.87 -7.89 -7.56
C ILE A 3 -13.52 -9.27 -7.39
N GLU A 4 -14.75 -9.31 -6.91
CA GLU A 4 -15.58 -10.51 -6.81
C GLU A 4 -16.87 -10.35 -7.59
N VAL A 5 -17.21 -11.30 -8.46
CA VAL A 5 -18.46 -11.27 -9.24
C VAL A 5 -19.47 -12.23 -8.62
N LYS A 6 -20.66 -11.72 -8.26
CA LYS A 6 -21.78 -12.48 -7.67
C LYS A 6 -23.10 -12.01 -8.27
N GLU A 7 -23.93 -12.95 -8.73
CA GLU A 7 -25.34 -12.70 -9.11
C GLU A 7 -25.54 -11.45 -9.99
N ASN A 8 -24.65 -11.25 -10.97
CA ASN A 8 -24.64 -10.13 -11.95
C ASN A 8 -24.08 -8.78 -11.45
N LYS A 9 -23.40 -8.74 -10.30
CA LYS A 9 -22.69 -7.57 -9.80
C LYS A 9 -21.24 -7.89 -9.51
N ALA A 10 -20.36 -6.94 -9.76
CA ALA A 10 -18.98 -6.99 -9.33
C ALA A 10 -18.79 -6.14 -8.07
N TYR A 11 -18.14 -6.71 -7.06
CA TYR A 11 -17.77 -6.12 -5.78
C TYR A 11 -16.29 -5.78 -5.80
N ILE A 12 -15.96 -4.53 -5.54
CA ILE A 12 -14.64 -3.94 -5.75
C ILE A 12 -14.10 -3.51 -4.39
N TYR A 13 -13.01 -4.16 -3.99
CA TYR A 13 -12.34 -3.97 -2.71
C TYR A 13 -11.02 -3.22 -2.93
N THR A 14 -11.05 -1.91 -2.66
CA THR A 14 -9.92 -0.99 -2.82
C THR A 14 -9.72 -0.16 -1.55
N PRO A 15 -8.47 0.28 -1.26
CA PRO A 15 -8.23 1.34 -0.29
C PRO A 15 -9.06 2.58 -0.63
N TYR A 16 -9.35 3.42 0.37
CA TYR A 16 -10.03 4.67 0.09
C TYR A 16 -9.10 5.64 -0.64
N ASN A 17 -9.52 6.07 -1.83
CA ASN A 17 -8.90 7.17 -2.56
C ASN A 17 -10.02 8.07 -3.13
N PRO A 18 -10.00 9.40 -2.89
CA PRO A 18 -11.06 10.29 -3.35
C PRO A 18 -11.22 10.32 -4.87
N GLU A 19 -10.12 10.17 -5.63
CA GLU A 19 -10.14 10.14 -7.10
C GLU A 19 -10.82 8.87 -7.60
N PHE A 20 -10.47 7.71 -7.04
CA PHE A 20 -11.18 6.46 -7.35
C PHE A 20 -12.68 6.56 -7.07
N VAL A 21 -13.04 7.15 -5.92
CA VAL A 21 -14.44 7.37 -5.55
C VAL A 21 -15.15 8.31 -6.53
N HIS A 22 -14.47 9.34 -7.01
CA HIS A 22 -15.00 10.26 -8.00
C HIS A 22 -15.28 9.54 -9.33
N GLN A 23 -14.30 8.79 -9.84
CA GLN A 23 -14.39 8.10 -11.12
C GLN A 23 -15.37 6.93 -11.09
N VAL A 24 -15.35 6.07 -10.05
CA VAL A 24 -16.26 4.91 -9.95
C VAL A 24 -17.72 5.35 -9.89
N LYS A 25 -18.02 6.52 -9.32
CA LYS A 25 -19.39 7.09 -9.29
C LYS A 25 -19.89 7.49 -10.68
N GLN A 26 -19.02 7.67 -11.67
CA GLN A 26 -19.42 7.94 -13.05
C GLN A 26 -19.92 6.68 -13.77
N ILE A 27 -19.69 5.48 -13.21
CA ILE A 27 -20.18 4.23 -13.77
C ILE A 27 -21.66 4.06 -13.44
N GLY A 28 -22.49 3.84 -14.47
CA GLY A 28 -23.92 3.57 -14.32
C GLY A 28 -24.19 2.38 -13.39
N GLY A 29 -24.96 2.60 -12.34
CA GLY A 29 -25.29 1.56 -11.35
C GLY A 29 -24.25 1.36 -10.23
N ALA A 30 -23.15 2.13 -10.22
CA ALA A 30 -22.16 2.07 -9.15
C ALA A 30 -22.74 2.50 -7.80
N ARG A 31 -22.56 1.70 -6.76
CA ARG A 31 -23.06 1.98 -5.39
C ARG A 31 -22.06 1.52 -4.34
N TRP A 32 -21.94 2.27 -3.25
CA TRP A 32 -21.22 1.81 -2.09
C TRP A 32 -22.08 0.79 -1.32
N ASN A 33 -21.55 -0.40 -1.10
CA ASN A 33 -22.13 -1.40 -0.23
C ASN A 33 -21.44 -1.35 1.14
N ALA A 34 -22.15 -0.81 2.14
CA ALA A 34 -21.60 -0.61 3.47
C ALA A 34 -21.39 -1.90 4.27
N SER A 35 -22.17 -2.97 4.02
CA SER A 35 -22.01 -4.24 4.73
C SER A 35 -20.76 -4.97 4.26
N GLU A 36 -20.52 -4.98 2.96
CA GLU A 36 -19.34 -5.58 2.33
C GLU A 36 -18.12 -4.66 2.35
N LYS A 37 -18.30 -3.37 2.67
CA LYS A 37 -17.27 -2.32 2.55
C LYS A 37 -16.61 -2.30 1.17
N ALA A 38 -17.44 -2.37 0.14
CA ALA A 38 -17.01 -2.47 -1.26
C ALA A 38 -17.87 -1.62 -2.17
N TRP A 39 -17.31 -1.17 -3.29
CA TRP A 39 -18.09 -0.62 -4.39
C TRP A 39 -18.72 -1.74 -5.19
N THR A 40 -19.98 -1.60 -5.58
CA THR A 40 -20.68 -2.55 -6.45
C THR A 40 -20.98 -1.89 -7.78
N VAL A 41 -20.69 -2.58 -8.89
CA VAL A 41 -21.03 -2.17 -10.26
C VAL A 41 -21.72 -3.33 -11.00
N PRO A 42 -22.44 -3.09 -12.12
CA PRO A 42 -22.85 -4.16 -13.02
C PRO A 42 -21.63 -4.99 -13.48
N GLN A 43 -21.77 -6.30 -13.61
CA GLN A 43 -20.65 -7.18 -13.98
C GLN A 43 -19.97 -6.77 -15.30
N ASP A 44 -20.72 -6.24 -16.27
CA ASP A 44 -20.18 -5.80 -17.57
C ASP A 44 -19.26 -4.58 -17.45
N MET A 45 -19.25 -3.91 -16.29
CA MET A 45 -18.41 -2.72 -16.03
C MET A 45 -17.09 -3.05 -15.34
N VAL A 46 -16.72 -4.34 -15.23
CA VAL A 46 -15.44 -4.74 -14.60
C VAL A 46 -14.22 -4.18 -15.33
N GLU A 47 -14.21 -4.20 -16.67
CA GLU A 47 -13.07 -3.69 -17.44
C GLU A 47 -12.88 -2.16 -17.27
N PRO A 48 -13.93 -1.31 -17.41
CA PRO A 48 -13.82 0.11 -17.06
C PRO A 48 -13.34 0.36 -15.63
N VAL A 49 -13.75 -0.46 -14.65
CA VAL A 49 -13.25 -0.32 -13.27
C VAL A 49 -11.76 -0.63 -13.19
N ARG A 50 -11.27 -1.63 -13.92
CA ARG A 50 -9.85 -1.97 -13.95
C ARG A 50 -9.00 -0.86 -14.57
N GLU A 51 -9.53 -0.15 -15.56
CA GLU A 51 -8.88 1.05 -16.13
C GLU A 51 -8.74 2.15 -15.06
N ILE A 52 -9.83 2.46 -14.34
CA ILE A 52 -9.81 3.42 -13.21
C ILE A 52 -8.83 2.96 -12.12
N MET A 53 -8.80 1.66 -11.80
CA MET A 53 -7.86 1.13 -10.81
C MET A 53 -6.40 1.29 -11.25
N LEU A 54 -6.11 1.05 -12.53
CA LEU A 54 -4.77 1.22 -13.07
C LEU A 54 -4.34 2.69 -13.04
N GLU A 55 -5.24 3.61 -13.35
CA GLU A 55 -4.96 5.05 -13.29
C GLU A 55 -4.71 5.52 -11.85
N VAL A 56 -5.61 5.17 -10.92
CA VAL A 56 -5.56 5.70 -9.56
C VAL A 56 -4.56 4.96 -8.68
N TYR A 57 -4.41 3.65 -8.84
CA TYR A 57 -3.57 2.80 -7.98
C TYR A 57 -2.39 2.15 -8.69
N GLY A 58 -2.25 2.27 -10.01
CA GLY A 58 -1.14 1.66 -10.75
C GLY A 58 -1.20 0.14 -10.82
N GLU A 59 -2.23 -0.51 -10.26
CA GLU A 59 -2.40 -1.96 -10.22
C GLU A 59 -3.88 -2.37 -10.17
N THR A 60 -4.17 -3.62 -10.55
CA THR A 60 -5.54 -4.17 -10.59
C THR A 60 -5.67 -5.43 -9.71
N ASP A 61 -6.80 -6.14 -9.80
CA ASP A 61 -7.04 -7.43 -9.13
C ASP A 61 -6.33 -8.62 -9.78
N VAL A 62 -5.76 -8.46 -10.99
CA VAL A 62 -5.27 -9.57 -11.81
C VAL A 62 -3.77 -9.80 -11.70
N LYS A 63 -2.97 -8.73 -11.66
CA LYS A 63 -1.50 -8.82 -11.75
C LYS A 63 -0.85 -8.11 -10.58
N ALA A 64 0.06 -8.83 -9.90
CA ALA A 64 0.95 -8.23 -8.94
C ALA A 64 1.97 -7.32 -9.66
N VAL A 65 2.08 -6.08 -9.21
CA VAL A 65 3.08 -5.11 -9.69
C VAL A 65 4.27 -5.09 -8.74
N GLU A 66 5.44 -4.72 -9.27
CA GLU A 66 6.58 -4.39 -8.43
C GLU A 66 6.24 -3.18 -7.57
N LYS A 67 6.55 -3.25 -6.28
CA LYS A 67 6.30 -2.19 -5.32
C LYS A 67 7.62 -1.75 -4.71
N ALA A 68 7.74 -0.49 -4.34
CA ALA A 68 8.88 0.04 -3.64
C ALA A 68 8.48 0.69 -2.32
N LYS A 69 9.51 0.96 -1.51
CA LYS A 69 9.42 1.80 -0.34
C LYS A 69 9.96 3.18 -0.71
N VAL A 70 9.26 4.21 -0.28
CA VAL A 70 9.57 5.59 -0.65
C VAL A 70 9.59 6.43 0.61
N LYS A 71 10.50 7.39 0.67
CA LYS A 71 10.52 8.44 1.67
C LYS A 71 10.14 9.76 0.99
N LEU A 72 9.19 10.46 1.59
CA LEU A 72 8.77 11.80 1.22
C LEU A 72 9.30 12.79 2.26
N ILE A 73 9.82 13.91 1.78
CA ILE A 73 10.32 15.02 2.59
C ILE A 73 9.53 16.27 2.23
N PHE A 74 8.79 16.81 3.19
CA PHE A 74 7.93 17.97 3.00
C PHE A 74 8.70 19.24 3.39
N LYS A 75 9.15 20.02 2.40
CA LYS A 75 9.83 21.31 2.59
C LYS A 75 8.86 22.44 2.92
N GLU A 76 7.61 22.28 2.52
CA GLU A 76 6.53 23.21 2.77
C GLU A 76 5.34 22.48 3.40
N GLU A 77 4.45 23.25 4.01
CA GLU A 77 3.19 22.71 4.51
C GLU A 77 2.29 22.42 3.30
N ILE A 78 1.70 21.24 3.30
CA ILE A 78 0.75 20.83 2.25
C ILE A 78 -0.59 20.60 2.87
N TYR A 79 -1.62 21.10 2.20
CA TYR A 79 -2.98 20.95 2.66
C TYR A 79 -3.93 20.70 1.51
N GLU A 80 -5.03 20.05 1.83
CA GLU A 80 -6.12 19.79 0.88
C GLU A 80 -7.46 20.26 1.48
N HIS A 81 -8.30 20.90 0.67
CA HIS A 81 -9.58 21.47 1.11
C HIS A 81 -10.66 20.39 1.17
N CYS A 82 -11.25 20.19 2.36
CA CYS A 82 -12.35 19.25 2.59
C CYS A 82 -12.12 17.84 2.03
N SER A 83 -10.86 17.43 1.88
CA SER A 83 -10.43 16.18 1.26
C SER A 83 -9.10 15.73 1.90
N PRO A 84 -8.76 14.44 1.86
CA PRO A 84 -7.43 13.99 2.29
C PRO A 84 -6.31 14.48 1.37
N VAL A 85 -5.12 14.65 1.94
CA VAL A 85 -3.88 14.80 1.17
C VAL A 85 -3.47 13.43 0.67
N CYS A 86 -3.43 13.25 -0.64
CA CYS A 86 -3.06 12.00 -1.30
C CYS A 86 -1.79 12.18 -2.14
N ILE A 87 -0.80 11.32 -1.95
CA ILE A 87 0.44 11.31 -2.74
C ILE A 87 0.74 9.85 -3.13
N LEU A 88 1.04 9.60 -4.40
CA LEU A 88 1.32 8.26 -4.95
C LEU A 88 0.23 7.23 -4.59
N SER A 89 -1.04 7.66 -4.70
CA SER A 89 -2.24 6.89 -4.33
C SER A 89 -2.41 6.55 -2.85
N LYS A 90 -1.51 7.02 -1.98
CA LYS A 90 -1.59 6.82 -0.53
C LYS A 90 -2.18 8.04 0.14
N VAL A 91 -3.03 7.80 1.15
CA VAL A 91 -3.61 8.85 1.98
C VAL A 91 -2.61 9.22 3.05
N ILE A 92 -2.01 10.41 2.93
CA ILE A 92 -0.97 10.89 3.86
C ILE A 92 -1.62 11.45 5.13
N ALA A 93 -2.62 12.31 4.93
CA ALA A 93 -3.36 12.96 6.00
C ALA A 93 -4.84 13.03 5.64
N LYS A 94 -5.71 12.62 6.56
CA LYS A 94 -7.15 12.68 6.41
C LYS A 94 -7.80 13.27 7.65
N ALA A 95 -8.39 14.44 7.51
CA ALA A 95 -9.28 15.04 8.50
C ALA A 95 -10.76 14.78 8.17
N TYR A 96 -11.63 14.96 9.16
CA TYR A 96 -13.10 14.93 9.00
C TYR A 96 -13.74 16.28 9.34
N GLY A 97 -12.95 17.22 9.84
CA GLY A 97 -13.37 18.56 10.23
C GLY A 97 -12.18 19.36 10.77
N ARG A 98 -12.39 20.65 11.07
CA ARG A 98 -11.33 21.54 11.57
C ARG A 98 -10.63 21.01 12.81
N ASP A 99 -11.39 20.46 13.76
CA ASP A 99 -10.91 20.07 15.08
C ASP A 99 -10.77 18.54 15.24
N SER A 100 -10.82 17.78 14.14
CA SER A 100 -10.72 16.31 14.22
C SER A 100 -9.30 15.80 14.41
N GLY A 101 -8.30 16.65 14.20
CA GLY A 101 -6.95 16.21 13.83
C GLY A 101 -6.97 15.54 12.46
N ALA A 102 -5.82 15.00 12.04
CA ALA A 102 -5.72 14.17 10.85
C ALA A 102 -5.24 12.76 11.20
N THR A 103 -5.90 11.78 10.62
CA THR A 103 -5.48 10.38 10.65
C THR A 103 -4.59 10.07 9.46
N VAL A 104 -3.63 9.19 9.66
CA VAL A 104 -2.71 8.69 8.62
C VAL A 104 -3.31 7.44 7.97
N GLY A 105 -3.17 7.31 6.65
CA GLY A 105 -3.68 6.15 5.91
C GLY A 105 -2.82 4.90 6.03
N ASP A 106 -3.29 3.80 5.44
CA ASP A 106 -2.56 2.54 5.39
C ASP A 106 -1.26 2.68 4.57
N ASP A 107 -0.25 1.89 4.92
CA ASP A 107 1.10 1.91 4.34
C ASP A 107 1.87 3.24 4.50
N VAL A 108 1.37 4.18 5.30
CA VAL A 108 2.01 5.48 5.55
C VAL A 108 2.50 5.57 6.99
N ALA A 109 3.74 6.04 7.18
CA ALA A 109 4.33 6.23 8.51
C ALA A 109 5.11 7.55 8.60
N PHE A 110 4.79 8.37 9.58
CA PHE A 110 5.58 9.56 9.91
C PHE A 110 6.81 9.17 10.75
N ILE A 111 8.00 9.52 10.26
CA ILE A 111 9.26 9.41 11.02
C ILE A 111 9.52 10.70 11.79
N LYS A 112 9.15 11.82 11.20
CA LYS A 112 9.26 13.17 11.78
C LYS A 112 8.08 14.02 11.33
N GLY A 113 7.65 14.93 12.19
CA GLY A 113 6.51 15.82 11.93
C GLY A 113 5.18 15.14 12.24
N SER A 114 4.09 15.77 11.83
CA SER A 114 2.74 15.26 12.08
C SER A 114 1.74 15.67 11.01
N ALA A 115 0.59 15.01 11.03
CA ALA A 115 -0.58 15.39 10.26
C ALA A 115 -1.58 16.05 11.20
N THR A 116 -2.15 17.17 10.78
CA THR A 116 -3.14 17.92 11.57
C THR A 116 -4.32 18.37 10.71
N SER A 117 -5.31 19.00 11.34
CA SER A 117 -6.46 19.60 10.68
C SER A 117 -6.49 21.11 10.93
N GLY A 118 -7.06 21.85 9.98
CA GLY A 118 -7.11 23.32 10.05
C GLY A 118 -8.38 23.91 9.44
N GLY A 119 -8.39 25.24 9.33
CA GLY A 119 -9.46 25.99 8.64
C GLY A 119 -10.65 26.34 9.52
N SER A 120 -11.86 26.19 8.98
CA SER A 120 -13.13 26.49 9.64
C SER A 120 -14.06 25.29 9.61
N ALA A 121 -15.14 25.30 10.41
CA ALA A 121 -16.10 24.19 10.43
C ALA A 121 -16.67 23.83 9.04
N LYS A 122 -16.81 24.80 8.13
CA LYS A 122 -17.32 24.59 6.76
C LYS A 122 -16.22 24.42 5.71
N ASN A 123 -15.05 25.00 5.94
CA ASN A 123 -13.90 24.98 5.04
C ASN A 123 -12.71 24.48 5.83
N TRP A 124 -12.70 23.18 6.13
CA TRP A 124 -11.63 22.55 6.89
C TRP A 124 -10.58 21.98 5.94
N TYR A 125 -9.38 21.76 6.47
CA TYR A 125 -8.25 21.23 5.71
C TYR A 125 -7.67 19.99 6.37
N SER A 126 -7.20 19.05 5.55
CA SER A 126 -6.22 18.03 5.98
C SER A 126 -4.83 18.62 5.73
N VAL A 127 -3.94 18.60 6.73
CA VAL A 127 -2.65 19.29 6.66
C VAL A 127 -1.52 18.31 7.01
N VAL A 128 -0.45 18.38 6.22
CA VAL A 128 0.86 17.77 6.52
C VAL A 128 1.82 18.91 6.84
N GLU A 129 2.37 18.91 8.05
CA GLU A 129 3.23 19.99 8.52
C GLU A 129 4.54 20.06 7.73
N LYS A 130 5.07 21.28 7.60
CA LYS A 130 6.42 21.50 7.07
C LYS A 130 7.48 20.72 7.88
N ASP A 131 8.55 20.32 7.19
CA ASP A 131 9.68 19.55 7.73
C ASP A 131 9.30 18.13 8.19
N SER A 132 8.14 17.63 7.72
CA SER A 132 7.71 16.25 7.93
C SER A 132 8.50 15.29 7.03
N GLU A 133 8.78 14.10 7.57
CA GLU A 133 9.38 12.99 6.85
C GLU A 133 8.45 11.79 6.94
N VAL A 134 7.97 11.32 5.79
CA VAL A 134 6.96 10.28 5.71
C VAL A 134 7.47 9.12 4.87
N ILE A 135 7.32 7.90 5.37
CA ILE A 135 7.60 6.69 4.63
C ILE A 135 6.30 6.15 4.04
N LEU A 136 6.32 5.86 2.76
CA LEU A 136 5.29 5.12 2.04
C LEU A 136 5.80 3.72 1.71
N ASN A 137 5.02 2.71 2.10
CA ASN A 137 5.25 1.33 1.71
C ASN A 137 4.31 0.94 0.56
N ASN A 138 4.65 -0.16 -0.12
CA ASN A 138 3.78 -0.76 -1.13
C ASN A 138 3.37 0.23 -2.23
N VAL A 139 4.27 1.12 -2.65
CA VAL A 139 4.04 2.07 -3.73
C VAL A 139 4.33 1.37 -5.07
N PRO A 140 3.38 1.29 -6.01
CA PRO A 140 3.61 0.74 -7.34
C PRO A 140 4.79 1.41 -8.05
N ALA A 141 5.68 0.62 -8.63
CA ALA A 141 6.84 1.13 -9.38
C ALA A 141 6.44 2.03 -10.56
N SER A 142 5.26 1.79 -11.15
CA SER A 142 4.71 2.61 -12.24
C SER A 142 4.54 4.08 -11.87
N PHE A 143 4.30 4.40 -10.59
CA PHE A 143 4.19 5.78 -10.14
C PHE A 143 5.53 6.46 -9.89
N LEU A 144 6.64 5.72 -9.80
CA LEU A 144 7.94 6.27 -9.45
C LEU A 144 8.67 6.86 -10.65
N GLU A 145 8.47 6.30 -11.85
CA GLU A 145 9.18 6.70 -13.06
C GLU A 145 8.79 8.12 -13.53
N ASN A 146 7.53 8.52 -13.33
CA ASN A 146 7.00 9.83 -13.73
C ASN A 146 6.18 10.48 -12.59
N ALA A 147 6.65 10.34 -11.35
CA ALA A 147 5.97 10.91 -10.19
C ALA A 147 5.88 12.45 -10.30
N GLU A 148 4.70 12.98 -10.58
CA GLU A 148 4.41 14.40 -10.35
C GLU A 148 4.08 14.58 -8.87
N LEU A 149 5.01 15.21 -8.14
CA LEU A 149 4.84 15.51 -6.72
C LEU A 149 4.34 16.94 -6.56
N PRO A 150 3.54 17.22 -5.52
CA PRO A 150 3.18 18.59 -5.19
C PRO A 150 4.41 19.46 -4.94
N ASP A 151 4.28 20.76 -5.20
CA ASP A 151 5.32 21.74 -4.91
C ASP A 151 5.75 21.64 -3.43
N GLY A 152 7.06 21.62 -3.19
CA GLY A 152 7.62 21.49 -1.85
C GLY A 152 7.70 20.07 -1.31
N VAL A 153 7.41 19.02 -2.09
CA VAL A 153 7.69 17.62 -1.72
C VAL A 153 8.87 17.07 -2.51
N GLU A 154 9.87 16.56 -1.78
CA GLU A 154 10.95 15.75 -2.35
C GLU A 154 10.70 14.27 -2.09
N MET A 155 11.10 13.42 -3.03
CA MET A 155 10.98 11.98 -2.94
C MET A 155 12.35 11.32 -3.02
N GLU A 156 12.59 10.38 -2.11
CA GLU A 156 13.74 9.49 -2.08
C GLU A 156 13.25 8.05 -2.12
N ILE A 157 13.61 7.30 -3.16
CA ILE A 157 13.27 5.88 -3.25
C ILE A 157 14.19 5.13 -2.28
N LEU A 158 13.61 4.57 -1.22
CA LEU A 158 14.33 3.69 -0.32
C LEU A 158 14.35 2.33 -1.02
N GLU A 159 15.46 2.04 -1.71
CA GLU A 159 15.68 0.74 -2.35
C GLU A 159 15.22 -0.36 -1.41
N GLN A 160 14.42 -1.28 -1.95
CA GLN A 160 14.11 -2.48 -1.21
C GLN A 160 15.45 -3.14 -0.89
N ASN A 161 15.63 -3.53 0.37
CA ASN A 161 16.33 -4.77 0.68
C ASN A 161 15.60 -5.87 -0.12
N LYS A 162 15.84 -5.96 -1.44
CA LYS A 162 15.53 -7.16 -2.21
C LYS A 162 16.40 -8.20 -1.51
N PRO A 163 15.82 -9.16 -0.80
CA PRO A 163 16.61 -10.30 -0.39
C PRO A 163 17.17 -10.84 -1.69
N ASP A 164 18.49 -10.87 -1.83
CA ASP A 164 19.13 -11.44 -3.01
C ASP A 164 18.66 -12.90 -3.07
N ILE A 165 17.65 -13.16 -3.89
CA ILE A 165 16.97 -14.46 -3.95
C ILE A 165 17.99 -15.53 -4.36
N ASP A 166 18.97 -15.16 -5.20
CA ASP A 166 20.04 -16.05 -5.60
C ASP A 166 21.01 -16.31 -4.43
N ALA A 167 21.32 -15.31 -3.62
CA ALA A 167 22.11 -15.51 -2.39
C ALA A 167 21.35 -16.38 -1.37
N LEU A 168 20.06 -16.14 -1.16
CA LEU A 168 19.23 -16.94 -0.25
C LEU A 168 19.05 -18.38 -0.73
N MET A 169 18.91 -18.60 -2.04
CA MET A 169 18.85 -19.95 -2.61
C MET A 169 20.17 -20.71 -2.44
N LYS A 170 21.32 -20.04 -2.64
CA LYS A 170 22.64 -20.63 -2.36
C LYS A 170 22.83 -20.95 -0.88
N GLU A 171 22.38 -20.06 0.00
CA GLU A 171 22.46 -20.27 1.45
C GLU A 171 21.57 -21.44 1.88
N LYS A 172 20.33 -21.53 1.36
CA LYS A 172 19.44 -22.68 1.57
C LYS A 172 20.10 -24.01 1.17
N GLU A 173 20.69 -24.11 -0.02
CA GLU A 173 21.36 -25.34 -0.47
C GLU A 173 22.55 -25.73 0.44
N SER A 174 23.31 -24.73 0.91
CA SER A 174 24.41 -24.94 1.86
C SER A 174 23.91 -25.49 3.20
N LEU A 175 22.83 -24.91 3.71
CA LEU A 175 22.19 -25.33 4.95
C LEU A 175 21.59 -26.73 4.84
N GLU A 176 20.94 -27.08 3.73
CA GLU A 176 20.41 -28.43 3.48
C GLU A 176 21.52 -29.49 3.48
N LYS A 177 22.67 -29.20 2.85
CA LYS A 177 23.84 -30.10 2.89
C LYS A 177 24.35 -30.29 4.32
N ARG A 178 24.45 -29.21 5.09
CA ARG A 178 24.90 -29.27 6.49
C ARG A 178 23.92 -30.04 7.36
N LEU A 179 22.61 -29.88 7.13
CA LEU A 179 21.57 -30.62 7.83
C LEU A 179 21.70 -32.13 7.58
N ALA A 180 21.87 -32.52 6.31
CA ALA A 180 22.05 -33.94 5.95
C ALA A 180 23.31 -34.56 6.57
N GLU A 181 24.38 -33.78 6.73
CA GLU A 181 25.59 -34.21 7.45
C GLU A 181 25.31 -34.41 8.95
N ILE A 182 24.63 -33.43 9.59
CA ILE A 182 24.24 -33.50 11.01
C ILE A 182 23.31 -34.69 11.26
N GLU A 183 22.35 -34.95 10.38
CA GLU A 183 21.45 -36.11 10.49
C GLU A 183 22.21 -37.44 10.42
N LYS A 184 23.24 -37.55 9.56
CA LYS A 184 24.10 -38.73 9.52
C LYS A 184 24.87 -38.93 10.83
N ILE A 185 25.41 -37.84 11.39
CA ILE A 185 26.14 -37.87 12.67
C ILE A 185 25.19 -38.28 13.80
N LEU A 186 23.99 -37.69 13.87
CA LEU A 186 22.99 -38.02 14.88
C LEU A 186 22.52 -39.47 14.78
N LYS A 187 22.31 -39.98 13.56
CA LYS A 187 21.93 -41.38 13.34
C LYS A 187 23.04 -42.36 13.76
N ALA A 188 24.30 -42.02 13.50
CA ALA A 188 25.44 -42.81 13.94
C ALA A 188 25.60 -42.79 15.48
N ALA A 189 25.39 -41.62 16.10
CA ALA A 189 25.42 -41.48 17.55
C ALA A 189 24.28 -42.26 18.23
N ALA A 190 23.06 -42.21 17.68
CA ALA A 190 21.93 -42.99 18.17
C ALA A 190 22.16 -44.50 18.05
N ALA A 191 22.73 -44.98 16.95
CA ALA A 191 23.06 -46.39 16.76
C ALA A 191 24.17 -46.91 17.71
N THR A 192 25.03 -46.01 18.20
CA THR A 192 26.11 -46.36 19.14
C THR A 192 25.59 -46.41 20.58
N ASN A 193 24.59 -45.59 20.93
CA ASN A 193 23.93 -45.61 22.23
C ASN A 193 23.00 -46.82 22.42
N ASP A 194 22.39 -47.36 21.35
CA ASP A 194 21.57 -48.59 21.42
C ASP A 194 22.41 -49.89 21.56
N GLN A 195 23.73 -49.84 21.33
CA GLN A 195 24.64 -50.99 21.51
C GLN A 195 25.32 -51.02 22.89
N THR A 196 25.15 -49.97 23.70
CA THR A 196 25.77 -49.83 25.02
C THR A 196 24.77 -49.83 26.18
N ALA A 197 23.50 -50.13 25.91
CA ALA A 197 22.43 -50.33 26.90
C ALA A 197 22.09 -51.80 27.11
#